data_AF-A0A2G9TQT1-F1
#
_entry.id   AF-A0A2G9TQT1-F1
#
_cell.length_a   1.000
_cell.length_b   1.000
_cell.length_c   1.000
_cell.angle_alpha   90.00
_cell.angle_beta   90.00
_cell.angle_gamma   90.00
#
_symmetry.space_group_name_H-M   'P 1'
#
loop_
_entity.id
_entity.type
_entity.pdbx_description
1 polymer ?
#
loop_
_entity_poly.entity_id
_entity_poly.type
_entity_poly.pdbx_seq_one_letter_code
_entity_poly.pdbx_strand_id
1 'polypeptide(L)'
;PSSGRRNSMSIPPDGRGVDFTKDFEQQDMKYDSTGMFHWCPARNLDECVLERHQAAMTVLNGHVVVCLFADRDSPLIGLRNFIMPLRASNFHYHELKHVVIVGDLDYLRKEWKTLYNLPKISILNGSPLSRADLRAVNINLCDMCVIISARVPNTEDTTLADKEAILASLNIKAMQFLDQDDDDDPDTELYLTQPFACGTAFAISVLDSLMST
;
A
#
# COMPACT_ATOMS: atom_id res chain seq x y z
N PRO A 1 -16.46 -78.72 -27.81
CA PRO A 1 -15.89 -78.19 -29.08
C PRO A 1 -16.97 -77.38 -29.83
N SER A 2 -16.94 -76.05 -29.83
CA SER A 2 -15.91 -75.26 -30.48
C SER A 2 -15.90 -73.84 -29.92
N SER A 3 -14.68 -73.41 -29.61
CA SER A 3 -14.26 -72.12 -29.08
C SER A 3 -14.28 -71.05 -30.18
N GLY A 4 -15.00 -69.95 -29.96
CA GLY A 4 -14.90 -68.74 -30.77
C GLY A 4 -13.55 -68.06 -30.60
N ARG A 5 -12.79 -67.94 -31.69
CA ARG A 5 -11.52 -67.21 -31.77
C ARG A 5 -11.76 -65.70 -31.56
N ARG A 6 -11.17 -65.13 -30.51
CA ARG A 6 -10.93 -63.67 -30.40
C ARG A 6 -9.74 -63.32 -31.28
N ASN A 7 -9.95 -62.45 -32.28
CA ASN A 7 -8.86 -61.74 -32.94
C ASN A 7 -8.34 -60.66 -32.01
N SER A 8 -7.05 -60.73 -31.67
CA SER A 8 -6.32 -59.68 -30.99
C SER A 8 -5.99 -58.56 -31.98
N MET A 9 -6.59 -57.38 -31.81
CA MET A 9 -5.97 -56.13 -32.28
C MET A 9 -5.32 -55.46 -31.07
N SER A 10 -3.99 -55.49 -31.06
CA SER A 10 -3.15 -54.74 -30.12
C SER A 10 -3.24 -53.25 -30.42
N ILE A 11 -3.86 -52.50 -29.52
CA ILE A 11 -3.84 -51.03 -29.47
C ILE A 11 -2.53 -50.62 -28.80
N PRO A 12 -1.71 -49.74 -29.40
CA PRO A 12 -0.50 -49.23 -28.75
C PRO A 12 -0.88 -48.32 -27.56
N PRO A 13 -0.14 -48.36 -26.43
CA PRO A 13 -0.42 -47.52 -25.29
C PRO A 13 0.23 -46.17 -25.52
N ASP A 14 -0.50 -45.24 -26.15
CA ASP A 14 -0.13 -43.83 -26.09
C ASP A 14 -1.34 -43.03 -25.57
N GLY A 15 -1.61 -43.24 -24.29
CA GLY A 15 -2.44 -42.36 -23.49
C GLY A 15 -1.71 -41.06 -23.20
N ARG A 16 -1.54 -40.21 -24.22
CA ARG A 16 -1.41 -38.77 -24.01
C ARG A 16 -2.77 -38.15 -24.30
N GLY A 17 -3.66 -38.28 -23.32
CA GLY A 17 -4.72 -37.28 -23.18
C GLY A 17 -4.01 -35.95 -22.97
N VAL A 18 -4.12 -35.05 -23.94
CA VAL A 18 -3.80 -33.65 -23.71
C VAL A 18 -4.87 -33.17 -22.74
N ASP A 19 -4.52 -33.10 -21.46
CA ASP A 19 -5.34 -32.55 -20.37
C ASP A 19 -5.50 -31.04 -20.63
N PHE A 20 -6.41 -30.67 -21.54
CA PHE A 20 -6.78 -29.26 -21.82
C PHE A 20 -7.32 -28.53 -20.58
N THR A 21 -7.59 -29.26 -19.49
CA THR A 21 -8.05 -28.74 -18.20
C THR A 21 -6.90 -28.18 -17.35
N LYS A 22 -5.66 -28.64 -17.50
CA LYS A 22 -4.52 -28.14 -16.71
C LYS A 22 -3.95 -26.82 -17.22
N ASP A 23 -4.06 -26.55 -18.52
CA ASP A 23 -3.55 -25.30 -19.11
C ASP A 23 -4.44 -24.08 -18.77
N PHE A 24 -5.66 -24.29 -18.26
CA PHE A 24 -6.53 -23.23 -17.75
C PHE A 24 -6.30 -22.90 -16.27
N GLU A 25 -5.66 -23.77 -15.50
CA GLU A 25 -5.48 -23.62 -14.04
C GLU A 25 -4.21 -22.87 -13.63
N GLN A 26 -3.44 -22.35 -14.59
CA GLN A 26 -2.16 -21.70 -14.30
C GLN A 26 -1.84 -20.49 -15.19
N GLN A 27 -2.86 -19.84 -15.74
CA GLN A 27 -2.73 -18.42 -15.99
C GLN A 27 -2.83 -17.73 -14.64
N ASP A 28 -1.69 -17.41 -14.02
CA ASP A 28 -1.65 -16.50 -12.88
C ASP A 28 -2.48 -15.26 -13.26
N MET A 29 -3.68 -15.11 -12.69
CA MET A 29 -4.51 -13.95 -12.92
C MET A 29 -3.71 -12.73 -12.43
N LYS A 30 -3.20 -11.95 -13.38
CA LYS A 30 -2.39 -10.75 -13.09
C LYS A 30 -3.27 -9.55 -12.79
N TYR A 31 -4.51 -9.57 -13.29
CA TYR A 31 -5.45 -8.47 -13.22
C TYR A 31 -6.78 -8.91 -12.65
N ASP A 32 -7.56 -7.94 -12.19
CA ASP A 32 -8.94 -8.16 -11.78
C ASP A 32 -9.82 -8.54 -12.97
N SER A 33 -11.08 -8.92 -12.71
CA SER A 33 -12.00 -9.35 -13.77
C SER A 33 -12.29 -8.29 -14.83
N THR A 34 -12.04 -7.02 -14.53
CA THR A 34 -12.21 -5.91 -15.49
C THR A 34 -10.95 -5.66 -16.33
N GLY A 35 -9.79 -6.19 -15.92
CA GLY A 35 -8.51 -5.91 -16.55
C GLY A 35 -7.96 -4.51 -16.25
N MET A 36 -8.56 -3.78 -15.31
CA MET A 36 -8.22 -2.38 -15.01
C MET A 36 -7.14 -2.26 -13.93
N PHE A 37 -7.02 -3.24 -13.04
CA PHE A 37 -6.10 -3.18 -11.92
C PHE A 37 -5.33 -4.49 -11.74
N HIS A 38 -4.08 -4.38 -11.28
CA HIS A 38 -3.30 -5.52 -10.83
C HIS A 38 -3.97 -6.17 -9.63
N TRP A 39 -4.01 -7.49 -9.67
CA TRP A 39 -4.68 -8.32 -8.69
C TRP A 39 -3.74 -9.41 -8.19
N CYS A 40 -3.90 -9.80 -6.94
CA CYS A 40 -3.28 -10.98 -6.37
C CYS A 40 -4.30 -11.82 -5.59
N PRO A 41 -4.02 -13.12 -5.37
CA PRO A 41 -4.79 -13.93 -4.43
C PRO A 41 -4.91 -13.24 -3.07
N ALA A 42 -6.00 -13.52 -2.35
CA ALA A 42 -6.25 -12.91 -1.05
C ALA A 42 -5.12 -13.27 -0.07
N ARG A 43 -4.47 -12.24 0.48
CA ARG A 43 -3.39 -12.39 1.46
C ARG A 43 -3.90 -12.23 2.88
N ASN A 44 -3.32 -12.96 3.82
CA ASN A 44 -3.61 -12.74 5.23
C ASN A 44 -2.95 -11.43 5.69
N LEU A 45 -3.59 -10.75 6.64
CA LEU A 45 -3.05 -9.50 7.17
C LEU A 45 -1.67 -9.74 7.79
N ASP A 46 -1.55 -10.78 8.62
CA ASP A 46 -0.34 -11.05 9.39
C ASP A 46 0.87 -11.40 8.49
N GLU A 47 0.64 -11.92 7.29
CA GLU A 47 1.70 -12.15 6.27
C GLU A 47 2.24 -10.85 5.68
N CYS A 48 1.47 -9.77 5.74
CA CYS A 48 1.85 -8.46 5.23
C CYS A 48 2.43 -7.56 6.33
N VAL A 49 2.36 -7.98 7.60
CA VAL A 49 2.95 -7.24 8.72
C VAL A 49 4.44 -7.51 8.80
N LEU A 50 5.23 -6.45 8.80
CA LEU A 50 6.67 -6.47 8.98
C LEU A 50 7.00 -6.09 10.43
N GLU A 51 7.94 -6.81 11.02
CA GLU A 51 8.62 -6.32 12.22
C GLU A 51 9.59 -5.19 11.86
N ARG A 52 9.88 -4.29 12.81
CA ARG A 52 10.79 -3.16 12.59
C ARG A 52 12.15 -3.58 12.03
N HIS A 53 12.73 -4.68 12.54
CA HIS A 53 14.02 -5.17 12.05
C HIS A 53 13.91 -5.74 10.62
N GLN A 54 12.83 -6.45 10.31
CA GLN A 54 12.57 -6.96 8.95
C GLN A 54 12.37 -5.82 7.96
N ALA A 55 11.63 -4.76 8.36
CA ALA A 55 11.47 -3.56 7.55
C ALA A 55 12.83 -2.90 7.25
N ALA A 56 13.69 -2.74 8.27
CA ALA A 56 15.02 -2.15 8.10
C ALA A 56 15.96 -2.99 7.21
N MET A 57 15.83 -4.32 7.22
CA MET A 57 16.57 -5.21 6.31
C MET A 57 16.01 -5.22 4.89
N THR A 58 14.74 -4.85 4.72
CA THR A 58 14.12 -4.71 3.40
C THR A 58 14.59 -3.40 2.80
N VAL A 59 15.51 -3.47 1.83
CA VAL A 59 15.97 -2.27 1.11
C VAL A 59 14.83 -1.76 0.23
N LEU A 60 14.08 -0.79 0.77
CA LEU A 60 12.98 -0.12 0.09
C LEU A 60 13.49 1.20 -0.52
N ASN A 61 13.29 1.37 -1.82
CA ASN A 61 13.63 2.57 -2.58
C ASN A 61 12.54 2.78 -3.64
N GLY A 62 12.13 4.02 -3.89
CA GLY A 62 11.09 4.33 -4.87
C GLY A 62 9.71 3.81 -4.46
N HIS A 63 9.42 3.86 -3.16
CA HIS A 63 8.20 3.31 -2.55
C HIS A 63 7.32 4.42 -1.99
N VAL A 64 6.09 4.08 -1.59
CA VAL A 64 5.15 5.01 -0.95
C VAL A 64 5.00 4.63 0.50
N VAL A 65 5.23 5.59 1.40
CA VAL A 65 4.96 5.44 2.83
C VAL A 65 3.62 6.07 3.16
N VAL A 66 2.73 5.33 3.82
CA VAL A 66 1.44 5.84 4.30
C VAL A 66 1.48 5.92 5.82
N CYS A 67 1.65 7.13 6.33
CA CYS A 67 1.59 7.45 7.75
C CYS A 67 0.12 7.59 8.19
N LEU A 68 -0.41 6.56 8.85
CA LEU A 68 -1.82 6.48 9.20
C LEU A 68 -2.06 6.79 10.69
N PHE A 69 -2.83 7.84 10.94
CA PHE A 69 -3.31 8.22 12.26
C PHE A 69 -4.75 7.77 12.44
N ALA A 70 -4.94 6.56 12.94
CA ALA A 70 -6.24 5.97 13.17
C ALA A 70 -6.18 4.94 14.29
N ASP A 71 -7.26 4.82 15.05
CA ASP A 71 -7.40 3.84 16.14
C ASP A 71 -8.56 2.88 15.86
N ARG A 72 -8.69 1.82 16.66
CA ARG A 72 -9.79 0.85 16.55
C ARG A 72 -11.18 1.49 16.46
N ASP A 73 -11.42 2.61 17.15
CA ASP A 73 -12.72 3.29 17.17
C ASP A 73 -12.87 4.37 16.08
N SER A 74 -11.80 4.68 15.34
CA SER A 74 -11.85 5.64 14.24
C SER A 74 -12.70 5.13 13.05
N PRO A 75 -13.41 6.02 12.33
CA PRO A 75 -14.15 5.66 11.12
C PRO A 75 -13.23 5.14 10.00
N LEU A 76 -13.81 4.36 9.07
CA LEU A 76 -13.09 3.88 7.89
C LEU A 76 -12.82 5.05 6.93
N ILE A 77 -11.56 5.19 6.50
CA ILE A 77 -11.17 6.14 5.45
C ILE A 77 -11.45 5.53 4.07
N GLY A 78 -11.28 4.21 3.94
CA GLY A 78 -11.32 3.51 2.67
C GLY A 78 -9.98 3.61 1.93
N LEU A 79 -8.93 3.06 2.54
CA LEU A 79 -7.55 3.03 2.00
C LEU A 79 -7.48 2.42 0.60
N ARG A 80 -8.43 1.54 0.23
CA ARG A 80 -8.55 1.01 -1.13
C ARG A 80 -8.64 2.11 -2.17
N ASN A 81 -9.36 3.20 -1.89
CA ASN A 81 -9.53 4.31 -2.85
C ASN A 81 -8.23 5.04 -3.13
N PHE A 82 -7.30 5.03 -2.17
CA PHE A 82 -5.95 5.57 -2.34
C PHE A 82 -5.01 4.58 -3.04
N ILE A 83 -4.99 3.31 -2.61
CA ILE A 83 -4.01 2.33 -3.10
C ILE A 83 -4.40 1.78 -4.49
N MET A 84 -5.69 1.65 -4.79
CA MET A 84 -6.16 1.06 -6.05
C MET A 84 -5.67 1.80 -7.30
N PRO A 85 -5.70 3.14 -7.39
CA PRO A 85 -5.10 3.87 -8.51
C PRO A 85 -3.61 3.59 -8.71
N LEU A 86 -2.85 3.35 -7.63
CA LEU A 86 -1.42 2.97 -7.68
C LEU A 86 -1.20 1.52 -8.17
N ARG A 87 -2.28 0.81 -8.53
CA ARG A 87 -2.28 -0.56 -9.05
C ARG A 87 -2.96 -0.64 -10.42
N ALA A 88 -3.11 0.46 -11.13
CA ALA A 88 -3.70 0.47 -12.47
C ALA A 88 -2.89 -0.40 -13.46
N SER A 89 -3.60 -1.06 -14.40
CA SER A 89 -3.01 -2.00 -15.37
C SER A 89 -2.16 -1.33 -16.44
N ASN A 90 -2.14 0.00 -16.51
CA ASN A 90 -1.25 0.77 -17.38
C ASN A 90 0.22 0.80 -16.89
N PHE A 91 0.49 0.37 -15.65
CA PHE A 91 1.85 0.13 -15.15
C PHE A 91 2.23 -1.34 -15.27
N HIS A 92 3.48 -1.63 -15.60
CA HIS A 92 3.99 -3.00 -15.49
C HIS A 92 4.18 -3.36 -14.02
N TYR A 93 4.12 -4.66 -13.69
CA TYR A 93 4.20 -5.11 -12.30
C TYR A 93 5.48 -4.62 -11.59
N HIS A 94 6.61 -4.55 -12.29
CA HIS A 94 7.87 -4.07 -11.72
C HIS A 94 7.87 -2.55 -11.45
N GLU A 95 7.09 -1.76 -12.19
CA GLU A 95 6.94 -0.31 -12.02
C GLU A 95 6.02 0.06 -10.85
N LEU A 96 5.20 -0.89 -10.38
CA LEU A 96 4.32 -0.67 -9.23
C LEU A 96 5.14 -0.33 -7.98
N LYS A 97 4.90 0.85 -7.42
CA LYS A 97 5.50 1.26 -6.15
C LYS A 97 4.97 0.39 -5.01
N HIS A 98 5.89 -0.09 -4.19
CA HIS A 98 5.54 -0.79 -2.96
C HIS A 98 4.91 0.21 -1.99
N VAL A 99 3.81 -0.17 -1.33
CA VAL A 99 3.13 0.69 -0.36
C VAL A 99 3.39 0.13 1.03
N VAL A 100 4.02 0.91 1.90
CA VAL A 100 4.24 0.57 3.31
C VAL A 100 3.33 1.43 4.16
N ILE A 101 2.40 0.80 4.88
CA ILE A 101 1.49 1.48 5.79
C ILE A 101 2.08 1.42 7.20
N VAL A 102 2.33 2.57 7.81
CA VAL A 102 2.78 2.70 9.20
C VAL A 102 1.59 3.16 10.02
N GLY A 103 1.10 2.33 10.93
CA GLY A 103 -0.05 2.67 11.76
C GLY A 103 -0.53 1.53 12.65
N ASP A 104 -1.68 1.74 13.26
CA ASP A 104 -2.30 0.80 14.20
C ASP A 104 -2.87 -0.43 13.48
N LEU A 105 -2.49 -1.62 13.98
CA LEU A 105 -2.90 -2.88 13.38
C LEU A 105 -4.40 -3.18 13.58
N ASP A 106 -4.99 -2.78 14.71
CA ASP A 106 -6.41 -3.00 14.98
C ASP A 106 -7.28 -2.17 14.04
N TYR A 107 -6.86 -0.95 13.69
CA TYR A 107 -7.51 -0.19 12.64
C TYR A 107 -7.41 -0.90 11.28
N LEU A 108 -6.20 -1.32 10.89
CA LEU A 108 -5.94 -1.94 9.59
C LEU A 108 -6.67 -3.28 9.42
N ARG A 109 -6.92 -4.02 10.50
CA ARG A 109 -7.78 -5.23 10.47
C ARG A 109 -9.17 -4.94 9.91
N LYS A 110 -9.73 -3.75 10.14
CA LYS A 110 -11.05 -3.36 9.61
C LYS A 110 -10.99 -3.07 8.10
N GLU A 111 -9.94 -2.39 7.65
CA GLU A 111 -9.72 -1.98 6.26
C GLU A 111 -9.24 -3.14 5.35
N TRP A 112 -8.57 -4.15 5.92
CA TRP A 112 -7.84 -5.18 5.17
C TRP A 112 -8.68 -5.95 4.15
N LYS A 113 -9.97 -6.17 4.44
CA LYS A 113 -10.91 -6.83 3.52
C LYS A 113 -11.03 -6.12 2.16
N THR A 114 -10.64 -4.85 2.08
CA THR A 114 -10.66 -4.07 0.84
C THR A 114 -9.30 -4.03 0.14
N LEU A 115 -8.23 -4.48 0.82
CA LEU A 115 -6.83 -4.37 0.38
C LEU A 115 -6.16 -5.72 0.08
N TYR A 116 -6.65 -6.82 0.67
CA TYR A 116 -6.09 -8.17 0.60
C TYR A 116 -5.81 -8.74 -0.82
N ASN A 117 -6.41 -8.19 -1.88
CA ASN A 117 -6.18 -8.59 -3.27
C ASN A 117 -5.28 -7.62 -4.05
N LEU A 118 -4.77 -6.58 -3.41
CA LEU A 118 -3.85 -5.62 -4.03
C LEU A 118 -2.40 -6.05 -3.73
N PRO A 119 -1.53 -6.13 -4.75
CA PRO A 119 -0.14 -6.58 -4.56
C PRO A 119 0.73 -5.49 -3.93
N LYS A 120 1.94 -5.88 -3.47
CA LYS A 120 2.99 -4.96 -2.98
C LYS A 120 2.53 -4.02 -1.87
N ILE A 121 1.78 -4.54 -0.91
CA ILE A 121 1.42 -3.83 0.33
C ILE A 121 2.11 -4.54 1.48
N SER A 122 2.79 -3.75 2.33
CA SER A 122 3.32 -4.16 3.63
C SER A 122 2.84 -3.21 4.71
N ILE A 123 2.81 -3.69 5.95
CA ILE A 123 2.32 -2.97 7.10
C ILE A 123 3.39 -3.01 8.18
N LEU A 124 3.74 -1.85 8.74
CA LEU A 124 4.52 -1.77 9.96
C LEU A 124 3.59 -1.37 11.10
N ASN A 125 3.39 -2.28 12.05
CA ASN A 125 2.65 -1.96 13.27
C ASN A 125 3.51 -1.04 14.13
N GLY A 126 3.22 0.26 14.09
CA GLY A 126 4.05 1.30 14.69
C GLY A 126 3.40 2.66 14.60
N SER A 127 4.10 3.69 15.07
CA SER A 127 3.59 5.05 15.09
C SER A 127 4.27 5.92 14.03
N PRO A 128 3.51 6.69 13.22
CA PRO A 128 4.10 7.70 12.34
C PRO A 128 4.90 8.81 13.05
N LEU A 129 4.75 8.97 14.37
CA LEU A 129 5.55 9.91 15.16
C LEU A 129 6.88 9.31 15.64
N SER A 130 7.01 7.97 15.58
CA SER A 130 8.22 7.27 15.97
C SER A 130 9.27 7.35 14.86
N ARG A 131 10.32 8.15 15.09
CA ARG A 131 11.46 8.25 14.16
C ARG A 131 12.14 6.91 13.89
N ALA A 132 12.10 5.99 14.85
CA ALA A 132 12.66 4.65 14.68
C ALA A 132 11.87 3.83 13.64
N ASP A 133 10.54 3.94 13.65
CA ASP A 133 9.69 3.27 12.67
C ASP A 133 9.84 3.90 11.27
N LEU A 134 9.90 5.24 11.21
CA LEU A 134 10.13 5.96 9.95
C LEU A 134 11.50 5.67 9.32
N ARG A 135 12.55 5.53 10.15
CA ARG A 135 13.87 5.08 9.66
C ARG A 135 13.85 3.63 9.20
N ALA A 136 13.14 2.75 9.91
CA ALA A 136 13.05 1.34 9.53
C ALA A 136 12.38 1.13 8.18
N VAL A 137 11.49 2.02 7.75
CA VAL A 137 10.89 1.97 6.40
C VAL A 137 11.68 2.75 5.34
N ASN A 138 12.86 3.30 5.67
CA ASN A 138 13.67 4.12 4.77
C ASN A 138 12.89 5.29 4.17
N ILE A 139 12.19 6.08 5.00
CA ILE A 139 11.36 7.19 4.54
C ILE A 139 12.12 8.22 3.68
N ASN A 140 13.43 8.37 3.85
CA ASN A 140 14.28 9.23 3.03
C ASN A 140 14.43 8.74 1.57
N LEU A 141 14.15 7.48 1.30
CA LEU A 141 14.20 6.87 -0.04
C LEU A 141 12.80 6.59 -0.61
N CYS A 142 11.74 7.14 0.01
CA CYS A 142 10.39 7.04 -0.52
C CYS A 142 10.15 8.11 -1.59
N ASP A 143 9.38 7.78 -2.62
CA ASP A 143 8.96 8.76 -3.63
C ASP A 143 7.87 9.69 -3.10
N MET A 144 7.11 9.22 -2.10
CA MET A 144 6.02 9.96 -1.50
C MET A 144 5.74 9.44 -0.09
N CYS A 145 5.64 10.36 0.86
CA CYS A 145 5.09 10.10 2.19
C CYS A 145 3.70 10.73 2.29
N VAL A 146 2.68 9.91 2.43
CA VAL A 146 1.28 10.33 2.56
C VAL A 146 0.87 10.24 4.02
N ILE A 147 0.45 11.37 4.60
CA ILE A 147 -0.04 11.44 5.97
C ILE A 147 -1.57 11.50 5.94
N ILE A 148 -2.24 10.53 6.57
CA ILE A 148 -3.69 10.43 6.60
C ILE A 148 -4.17 10.32 8.04
N SER A 149 -5.14 11.14 8.43
CA SER A 149 -5.78 11.08 9.75
C SER A 149 -7.25 10.64 9.62
N ALA A 150 -7.61 9.60 10.37
CA ALA A 150 -8.99 9.13 10.53
C ALA A 150 -9.62 9.57 11.85
N ARG A 151 -8.82 10.12 12.78
CA ARG A 151 -9.29 10.47 14.11
C ARG A 151 -10.29 11.61 14.02
N VAL A 152 -11.47 11.42 14.59
CA VAL A 152 -12.48 12.47 14.68
C VAL A 152 -12.00 13.50 15.71
N PRO A 153 -11.89 14.79 15.36
CA PRO A 153 -11.52 15.83 16.30
C PRO A 153 -12.54 15.90 17.43
N ASN A 154 -12.09 16.11 18.68
CA ASN A 154 -12.98 16.44 19.78
C ASN A 154 -13.70 17.76 19.47
N THR A 155 -15.01 17.80 19.73
CA THR A 155 -15.94 18.87 19.32
C THR A 155 -15.63 20.27 19.87
N GLU A 156 -14.73 20.39 20.85
CA GLU A 156 -14.48 21.67 21.53
C GLU A 156 -13.48 22.56 20.79
N ASP A 157 -12.50 21.99 20.06
CA ASP A 157 -11.46 22.76 19.36
C ASP A 157 -11.19 22.22 17.94
N THR A 158 -11.90 22.75 16.95
CA THR A 158 -11.74 22.38 15.53
C THR A 158 -10.36 22.72 14.96
N THR A 159 -9.63 23.64 15.59
CA THR A 159 -8.27 24.04 15.20
C THR A 159 -7.23 22.94 15.44
N LEU A 160 -7.52 21.99 16.33
CA LEU A 160 -6.62 20.88 16.67
C LEU A 160 -6.87 19.62 15.84
N ALA A 161 -7.81 19.66 14.88
CA ALA A 161 -8.15 18.54 14.00
C ALA A 161 -6.93 17.93 13.29
N ASP A 162 -6.03 18.78 12.80
CA ASP A 162 -4.87 18.36 11.99
C ASP A 162 -3.57 18.26 12.79
N LYS A 163 -3.63 18.33 14.13
CA LYS A 163 -2.46 18.35 15.00
C LYS A 163 -1.49 17.20 14.70
N GLU A 164 -1.99 15.98 14.61
CA GLU A 164 -1.15 14.79 14.38
C GLU A 164 -0.49 14.82 12.99
N ALA A 165 -1.24 15.28 11.98
CA ALA A 165 -0.73 15.38 10.61
C ALA A 165 0.38 16.44 10.50
N ILE A 166 0.17 17.61 11.14
CA ILE A 166 1.17 18.68 11.22
C ILE A 166 2.41 18.19 11.98
N LEU A 167 2.23 17.55 13.13
CA LEU A 167 3.34 17.03 13.93
C LEU A 167 4.14 15.96 13.18
N ALA A 168 3.50 15.03 12.47
CA ALA A 168 4.21 14.07 11.62
C ALA A 168 5.00 14.78 10.51
N SER A 169 4.38 15.73 9.80
CA SER A 169 5.05 16.46 8.72
C SER A 169 6.29 17.20 9.22
N LEU A 170 6.18 17.92 10.34
CA LEU A 170 7.31 18.61 10.98
C LEU A 170 8.37 17.61 11.47
N ASN A 171 7.94 16.48 12.05
CA ASN A 171 8.86 15.46 12.55
C ASN A 171 9.69 14.86 11.41
N ILE A 172 9.05 14.50 10.29
CA ILE A 172 9.72 13.93 9.11
C ILE A 172 10.71 14.94 8.53
N LYS A 173 10.30 16.21 8.37
CA LYS A 173 11.20 17.27 7.88
C LYS A 173 12.40 17.52 8.80
N ALA A 174 12.21 17.36 10.11
CA ALA A 174 13.29 17.52 11.09
C ALA A 174 14.16 16.26 11.27
N MET A 175 13.93 15.19 10.50
CA MET A 175 14.79 14.02 10.53
C MET A 175 16.06 14.29 9.73
N GLN A 176 17.19 14.34 10.43
CA GLN A 176 18.50 14.28 9.80
C GLN A 176 18.79 12.83 9.40
N PHE A 177 18.98 12.64 8.11
CA PHE A 177 19.65 11.48 7.53
C PHE A 177 21.08 11.97 7.28
N LEU A 178 22.08 11.18 7.67
CA LEU A 178 23.47 11.59 7.54
C LEU A 178 23.85 11.61 6.06
N ASP A 179 23.55 12.72 5.40
CA ASP A 179 24.25 13.15 4.21
C ASP A 179 25.40 14.04 4.72
N GLN A 180 26.64 13.61 4.45
CA GLN A 180 27.80 14.48 4.58
C GLN A 180 27.61 15.62 3.56
N ASP A 181 27.76 16.85 4.02
CA ASP A 181 27.72 18.10 3.26
C ASP A 181 26.31 18.71 3.06
N ASP A 182 25.71 19.23 4.12
CA ASP A 182 24.83 20.40 4.04
C ASP A 182 25.02 21.26 5.31
N ASP A 183 25.66 22.43 5.14
CA ASP A 183 25.74 23.47 6.16
C ASP A 183 24.36 24.16 6.28
N ASP A 184 23.53 23.74 7.24
CA ASP A 184 22.22 24.36 7.50
C ASP A 184 22.36 25.78 8.11
N ASP A 185 21.93 26.82 7.38
CA ASP A 185 21.78 28.21 7.83
C ASP A 185 20.47 28.39 8.65
N PRO A 186 20.51 28.88 9.90
CA PRO A 186 19.34 28.89 10.81
C PRO A 186 18.23 29.92 10.50
N ASP A 187 18.33 30.76 9.47
CA ASP A 187 17.41 31.88 9.23
C ASP A 187 16.51 31.73 7.98
N THR A 188 15.80 30.60 7.81
CA THR A 188 14.79 30.47 6.74
C THR A 188 13.35 30.56 7.28
N GLU A 189 12.65 31.67 6.97
CA GLU A 189 11.30 32.00 7.47
C GLU A 189 10.13 31.34 6.70
N LEU A 190 9.01 31.15 7.41
CA LEU A 190 7.90 30.20 7.13
C LEU A 190 6.66 30.76 6.38
N TYR A 191 6.59 32.05 6.01
CA TYR A 191 5.28 32.71 5.74
C TYR A 191 4.99 33.16 4.29
N LEU A 192 5.18 32.29 3.29
CA LEU A 192 4.49 32.41 2.00
C LEU A 192 4.07 31.00 1.58
N THR A 193 2.85 30.58 1.90
CA THR A 193 2.55 29.15 2.01
C THR A 193 2.47 28.41 0.65
N GLN A 194 3.63 27.95 0.19
CA GLN A 194 3.88 26.94 -0.84
C GLN A 194 3.24 25.55 -0.64
N PRO A 195 2.78 25.08 0.55
CA PRO A 195 2.40 23.67 0.70
C PRO A 195 1.28 23.19 -0.23
N PHE A 196 0.26 24.02 -0.48
CA PHE A 196 -0.81 23.70 -1.42
C PHE A 196 -0.36 23.88 -2.89
N ALA A 197 0.34 24.98 -3.20
CA ALA A 197 0.81 25.28 -4.55
C ALA A 197 1.87 24.29 -5.06
N CYS A 198 2.67 23.71 -4.16
CA CYS A 198 3.65 22.67 -4.44
C CYS A 198 3.10 21.25 -4.28
N GLY A 199 1.80 21.08 -4.03
CA GLY A 199 1.14 19.76 -3.94
C GLY A 199 1.51 18.93 -2.70
N THR A 200 2.03 19.54 -1.65
CA THR A 200 2.44 18.88 -0.39
C THR A 200 1.35 18.86 0.69
N ALA A 201 0.21 19.52 0.44
CA ALA A 201 -0.97 19.49 1.30
C ALA A 201 -2.25 19.45 0.43
N PHE A 202 -3.22 18.62 0.82
CA PHE A 202 -4.53 18.52 0.19
C PHE A 202 -5.63 18.67 1.24
N ALA A 203 -6.50 19.67 1.08
CA ALA A 203 -7.60 19.93 1.98
C ALA A 203 -8.92 19.41 1.40
N ILE A 204 -9.72 18.72 2.23
CA ILE A 204 -11.02 18.17 1.81
C ILE A 204 -11.97 19.26 1.32
N SER A 205 -11.88 20.49 1.87
CA SER A 205 -12.68 21.64 1.44
C SER A 205 -12.54 22.01 -0.04
N VAL A 206 -11.46 21.58 -0.71
CA VAL A 206 -11.32 21.74 -2.16
C VAL A 206 -12.39 20.93 -2.90
N LEU A 207 -12.85 19.81 -2.35
CA LEU A 207 -13.88 18.96 -2.94
C LEU A 207 -15.27 19.59 -2.88
N ASP A 208 -15.53 20.54 -1.97
CA ASP A 208 -16.82 21.26 -1.92
C ASP A 208 -17.06 22.05 -3.22
N SER A 209 -15.98 22.41 -3.92
CA SER A 209 -16.07 23.08 -5.23
C SER A 209 -16.53 22.15 -6.36
N LEU A 210 -16.53 20.82 -6.18
CA LEU A 210 -17.08 19.89 -7.18
C LEU A 210 -18.61 19.85 -7.16
N MET A 211 -19.24 20.27 -6.06
CA MET A 211 -20.70 20.30 -5.96
C MET A 211 -21.31 21.53 -6.65
N SER A 212 -20.48 22.52 -7.01
CA SER A 212 -20.91 23.73 -7.70
C SER A 212 -20.69 23.70 -9.23
N THR A 213 -20.05 22.65 -9.75
CA THR A 213 -19.86 22.40 -11.19
C THR A 213 -20.96 21.50 -11.75
#